data_AF-A0A9J8CK42-F1
#
_entry.id   AF-A0A9J8CK42-F1
#
_cell.length_a   1.000
_cell.length_b   1.000
_cell.length_c   1.000
_cell.angle_alpha   90.00
_cell.angle_beta   90.00
_cell.angle_gamma   90.00
#
_symmetry.space_group_name_H-M   'P 1'
#
loop_
_entity.id
_entity.type
_entity.pdbx_description
1 polymer ?
#
loop_
_entity_poly.entity_id
_entity_poly.type
_entity_poly.pdbx_seq_one_letter_code
_entity_poly.pdbx_strand_id
1 'polypeptide(L)'
;MISLWDSCLQEKISELHDDTWSIVIDDTIVENRPARDWHQYISGSFAQFRCSLCRKGWGSKRVQVLFNFHLSTASNLGTIKVRRFKQKCRRCTEAQWEDPNFSVENIDVLVERLVKNIRVKCYRENLGHSNRASVFAGRINGPHETAHCEACHKGVCSQAN
;
A
#
# COMPACT_ATOMS: atom_id res chain seq x y z
N MET A 1 12.31 6.99 1.84
CA MET A 1 11.32 5.92 1.55
C MET A 1 9.94 6.52 1.33
N ILE A 2 9.37 7.31 2.26
CA ILE A 2 8.15 8.11 2.00
C ILE A 2 8.34 9.14 0.87
N SER A 3 9.55 9.68 0.75
CA SER A 3 9.95 10.57 -0.36
C SER A 3 9.63 10.02 -1.75
N LEU A 4 9.78 8.70 -1.97
CA LEU A 4 9.45 8.09 -3.26
C LEU A 4 7.94 8.03 -3.51
N TRP A 5 7.16 7.75 -2.48
CA TRP A 5 5.69 7.75 -2.57
C TRP A 5 5.17 9.15 -2.86
N ASP A 6 5.74 10.16 -2.17
CA ASP A 6 5.40 11.55 -2.39
C ASP A 6 5.79 12.01 -3.80
N SER A 7 7.03 11.75 -4.25
CA SER A 7 7.44 12.09 -5.62
C SER A 7 6.54 11.45 -6.68
N CYS A 8 6.24 10.14 -6.58
CA CYS A 8 5.32 9.47 -7.50
C CYS A 8 3.90 10.03 -7.43
N LEU A 9 3.45 10.49 -6.26
CA LEU A 9 2.13 11.11 -6.10
C LEU A 9 2.09 12.47 -6.78
N GLN A 10 3.07 13.33 -6.50
CA GLN A 10 3.11 14.68 -7.08
C GLN A 10 3.19 14.62 -8.62
N GLU A 11 3.95 13.67 -9.17
CA GLU A 11 4.02 13.45 -10.62
C GLU A 11 2.65 13.11 -11.24
N LYS A 12 1.79 12.36 -10.53
CA LYS A 12 0.50 11.88 -11.06
C LYS A 12 -0.68 12.77 -10.73
N ILE A 13 -0.58 13.60 -9.69
CA ILE A 13 -1.68 14.45 -9.23
C ILE A 13 -1.61 15.86 -9.79
N SER A 14 -0.41 16.30 -10.23
CA SER A 14 -0.16 17.60 -10.83
C SER A 14 -1.04 17.91 -12.05
N GLU A 15 -1.58 16.88 -12.70
CA GLU A 15 -2.39 17.00 -13.92
C GLU A 15 -3.91 16.98 -13.67
N LEU A 16 -4.37 16.82 -12.42
CA LEU A 16 -5.77 16.46 -12.14
C LEU A 16 -6.65 17.64 -11.72
N HIS A 17 -6.30 18.32 -10.64
CA HIS A 17 -7.13 19.38 -10.03
C HIS A 17 -6.25 20.38 -9.25
N ASP A 18 -6.78 21.55 -8.92
CA ASP A 18 -6.10 22.59 -8.13
C ASP A 18 -5.96 22.25 -6.62
N ASP A 19 -6.13 20.98 -6.25
CA ASP A 19 -5.99 20.49 -4.88
C ASP A 19 -4.57 20.03 -4.58
N THR A 20 -4.09 20.35 -3.38
CA THR A 20 -2.78 19.87 -2.91
C THR A 20 -2.94 18.60 -2.11
N TRP A 21 -2.23 17.54 -2.49
CA TRP A 21 -2.25 16.26 -1.80
C TRP A 21 -0.96 15.97 -1.07
N SER A 22 -1.09 15.47 0.16
CA SER A 22 0.03 15.01 1.00
C SER A 22 -0.10 13.53 1.31
N ILE A 23 1.04 12.83 1.40
CA ILE A 23 1.09 11.40 1.70
C ILE A 23 2.04 11.11 2.86
N VAL A 24 1.53 10.35 3.84
CA VAL A 24 2.29 9.97 5.04
C VAL A 24 2.16 8.48 5.31
N ILE A 25 3.21 7.90 5.90
CA ILE A 25 3.15 6.53 6.41
C ILE A 25 2.54 6.60 7.81
N ASP A 26 1.48 5.81 8.02
CA ASP A 26 0.80 5.69 9.31
C ASP A 26 0.40 4.22 9.50
N ASP A 27 1.24 3.47 10.21
CA ASP A 27 1.02 2.04 10.48
C ASP A 27 -0.13 1.80 11.49
N THR A 28 -0.72 2.86 12.06
CA THR A 28 -1.80 2.76 13.06
C THR A 28 -3.19 2.70 12.45
N ILE A 29 -3.35 3.06 11.17
CA ILE A 29 -4.66 3.04 10.50
C ILE A 29 -5.22 1.61 10.45
N VAL A 30 -6.50 1.48 10.79
CA VAL A 30 -7.20 0.19 10.86
C VAL A 30 -8.09 0.02 9.63
N GLU A 31 -8.03 -1.17 9.03
CA GLU A 31 -8.87 -1.58 7.92
C GLU A 31 -10.38 -1.55 8.24
N ASN A 32 -11.19 -1.29 7.21
CA ASN A 32 -12.66 -1.31 7.25
C ASN A 32 -13.29 -0.40 8.32
N ARG A 33 -12.55 0.60 8.80
CA ARG A 33 -13.00 1.57 9.82
C ARG A 33 -12.59 3.00 9.47
N PRO A 34 -12.89 3.51 8.27
CA PRO A 34 -12.64 4.92 7.97
C PRO A 34 -13.47 5.82 8.91
N ALA A 35 -12.87 6.92 9.33
CA ALA A 35 -13.63 8.02 9.93
C ALA A 35 -14.61 8.61 8.89
N ARG A 36 -15.58 9.40 9.36
CA ARG A 36 -16.52 10.10 8.46
C ARG A 36 -15.75 10.88 7.40
N ASP A 37 -16.22 10.82 6.15
CA ASP A 37 -15.65 11.47 4.96
C ASP A 37 -14.29 10.92 4.50
N TRP A 38 -13.65 10.04 5.27
CA TRP A 38 -12.48 9.30 4.81
C TRP A 38 -12.87 8.09 3.96
N HIS A 39 -12.03 7.78 2.99
CA HIS A 39 -12.13 6.62 2.14
C HIS A 39 -10.97 5.66 2.40
N GLN A 40 -11.24 4.37 2.27
CA GLN A 40 -10.22 3.33 2.32
C GLN A 40 -10.15 2.55 1.02
N TYR A 41 -8.92 2.26 0.60
CA TYR A 41 -8.61 1.45 -0.56
C TYR A 41 -7.43 0.53 -0.23
N ILE A 42 -7.56 -0.76 -0.55
CA ILE A 42 -6.50 -1.75 -0.32
C ILE A 42 -6.00 -2.24 -1.68
N SER A 43 -4.69 -2.20 -1.87
CA SER A 43 -4.03 -2.70 -3.08
C SER A 43 -2.90 -3.65 -2.71
N GLY A 44 -2.69 -4.67 -3.55
CA GLY A 44 -1.59 -5.61 -3.41
C GLY A 44 -0.46 -5.32 -4.39
N SER A 45 0.79 -5.45 -3.95
CA SER A 45 1.96 -5.37 -4.83
C SER A 45 3.08 -6.31 -4.37
N PHE A 46 4.03 -6.59 -5.26
CA PHE A 46 5.21 -7.37 -4.91
C PHE A 46 6.17 -6.51 -4.08
N ALA A 47 6.67 -7.09 -2.99
CA ALA A 47 7.70 -6.48 -2.18
C ALA A 47 8.71 -7.52 -1.68
N GLN A 48 9.91 -7.03 -1.38
CA GLN A 48 10.92 -7.79 -0.68
C GLN A 48 10.91 -7.46 0.80
N PHE A 49 11.37 -8.38 1.63
CA PHE A 49 11.57 -8.22 3.05
C PHE A 49 12.99 -8.62 3.39
N ARG A 50 13.52 -8.07 4.48
CA ARG A 50 14.82 -8.44 5.02
C ARG A 50 14.71 -8.59 6.52
N CYS A 51 15.05 -9.77 7.03
CA CYS A 51 15.03 -9.99 8.47
C CYS A 51 16.10 -9.14 9.16
N SER A 52 15.69 -8.37 10.16
CA SER A 52 16.57 -7.64 11.06
C SER A 52 17.53 -8.57 11.82
N LEU A 53 17.05 -9.75 12.25
CA LEU A 53 17.79 -10.72 13.05
C LEU A 53 18.79 -11.56 12.23
N CYS A 54 18.29 -12.37 11.27
CA CYS A 54 19.13 -13.32 10.53
C CYS A 54 19.59 -12.80 9.15
N ARG A 55 19.26 -11.55 8.80
CA ARG A 55 19.62 -10.88 7.53
C ARG A 55 19.10 -11.54 6.25
N LYS A 56 18.40 -12.68 6.35
CA LYS A 56 17.79 -13.38 5.22
C LYS A 56 16.74 -12.50 4.55
N GLY A 57 16.82 -12.40 3.23
CA GLY A 57 15.79 -11.80 2.39
C GLY A 57 14.76 -12.80 1.90
N TRP A 58 13.54 -12.34 1.67
CA TRP A 58 12.48 -13.08 0.97
C TRP A 58 11.57 -12.12 0.21
N GLY A 59 10.84 -12.62 -0.77
CA GLY A 59 9.84 -11.86 -1.52
C GLY A 59 8.42 -12.35 -1.25
N SER A 60 7.44 -11.47 -1.40
CA SER A 60 6.02 -11.81 -1.33
C SER A 60 5.29 -11.20 -2.52
N LYS A 61 4.46 -12.02 -3.19
CA LYS A 61 3.75 -11.62 -4.43
C LYS A 61 2.80 -10.45 -4.23
N ARG A 62 2.13 -10.43 -3.08
CA ARG A 62 0.93 -9.62 -2.86
C ARG A 62 0.91 -9.10 -1.43
N VAL A 63 1.90 -8.28 -1.10
CA VAL A 63 1.89 -7.49 0.13
C VAL A 63 0.77 -6.47 0.04
N GLN A 64 -0.11 -6.46 1.03
CA GLN A 64 -1.22 -5.52 1.09
C GLN A 64 -0.71 -4.14 1.52
N VAL A 65 -1.27 -3.11 0.90
CA VAL A 65 -1.10 -1.72 1.29
C VAL A 65 -2.50 -1.12 1.44
N LEU A 66 -2.77 -0.58 2.62
CA LEU A 66 -3.99 0.15 2.93
C LEU A 66 -3.72 1.64 2.75
N PHE A 67 -4.55 2.26 1.91
CA PHE A 67 -4.63 3.70 1.72
C PHE A 67 -5.87 4.20 2.43
N ASN A 68 -5.72 5.21 3.28
CA ASN A 68 -6.81 5.92 3.93
C ASN A 68 -6.69 7.40 3.59
N PHE A 69 -7.66 7.94 2.86
CA PHE A 69 -7.53 9.27 2.26
C PHE A 69 -8.81 10.10 2.37
N HIS A 70 -8.66 11.41 2.38
CA HIS A 70 -9.76 12.38 2.49
C HIS A 70 -9.38 13.66 1.76
N LEU A 71 -10.36 14.27 1.09
CA LEU A 71 -10.24 15.59 0.46
C LEU A 71 -11.11 16.59 1.23
N SER A 72 -10.46 17.62 1.79
CA SER A 72 -11.16 18.76 2.38
C SER A 72 -11.45 19.78 1.29
N THR A 73 -12.69 19.81 0.79
CA THR A 73 -13.14 20.76 -0.25
C THR A 73 -13.15 22.21 0.25
N ALA A 74 -13.18 22.44 1.57
CA ALA A 74 -13.14 23.79 2.13
C ALA A 74 -11.74 24.42 2.03
N SER A 75 -10.69 23.59 1.99
CA SER A 75 -9.30 24.05 1.96
C SER A 75 -8.54 23.62 0.71
N ASN A 76 -9.17 22.87 -0.20
CA ASN A 76 -8.54 22.23 -1.35
C ASN A 76 -7.30 21.39 -0.97
N LEU A 77 -7.39 20.71 0.19
CA LEU A 77 -6.29 19.90 0.74
C LEU A 77 -6.70 18.44 0.85
N GLY A 78 -5.93 17.58 0.20
CA GLY A 78 -6.02 16.13 0.28
C GLY A 78 -4.98 15.55 1.24
N THR A 79 -5.41 14.59 2.06
CA THR A 79 -4.51 13.83 2.94
C THR A 79 -4.61 12.35 2.61
N ILE A 80 -3.47 11.69 2.45
CA ILE A 80 -3.34 10.25 2.28
C ILE A 80 -2.49 9.69 3.40
N LYS A 81 -3.00 8.65 4.05
CA LYS A 81 -2.29 7.82 5.00
C LYS A 81 -2.06 6.44 4.40
N VAL A 82 -0.85 5.93 4.51
CA VAL A 82 -0.44 4.64 3.96
C VAL A 82 0.01 3.70 5.08
N ARG A 83 -0.62 2.53 5.17
CA ARG A 83 -0.13 1.41 5.96
C ARG A 83 0.33 0.30 5.06
N ARG A 84 1.53 -0.20 5.33
CA ARG A 84 2.13 -1.30 4.57
C ARG A 84 2.19 -2.51 5.47
N PHE A 85 1.46 -3.56 5.11
CA PHE A 85 1.38 -4.74 5.97
C PHE A 85 2.71 -5.49 5.98
N LYS A 86 3.10 -5.93 7.18
CA LYS A 86 4.41 -6.49 7.49
C LYS A 86 4.41 -8.02 7.37
N GLN A 87 5.61 -8.61 7.36
CA GLN A 87 5.78 -10.05 7.45
C GLN A 87 6.85 -10.46 8.46
N LYS A 88 6.67 -11.61 9.10
CA LYS A 88 7.65 -12.21 10.01
C LYS A 88 8.62 -13.12 9.26
N CYS A 89 9.86 -13.19 9.74
CA CYS A 89 10.82 -14.15 9.25
C CYS A 89 10.47 -15.58 9.72
N ARG A 90 10.29 -16.51 8.79
CA ARG A 90 9.99 -17.92 9.09
C ARG A 90 11.08 -18.73 9.80
N ARG A 91 12.31 -18.20 9.85
CA ARG A 91 13.47 -18.92 10.43
C ARG A 91 13.75 -18.54 11.88
N CYS A 92 13.27 -17.39 12.32
CA CYS A 92 13.60 -16.87 13.64
C CYS A 92 12.44 -17.15 14.59
N THR A 93 12.73 -17.74 15.74
CA THR A 93 11.73 -18.00 16.79
C THR A 93 11.13 -16.71 17.34
N GLU A 94 11.95 -15.67 17.49
CA GLU A 94 11.55 -14.34 17.98
C GLU A 94 11.44 -13.32 16.84
N ALA A 95 10.89 -13.76 15.69
CA ALA A 95 10.78 -12.91 14.51
C ALA A 95 9.93 -11.66 14.76
N GLN A 96 10.50 -10.51 14.38
CA GLN A 96 9.83 -9.22 14.36
C GLN A 96 9.03 -9.05 13.07
N TRP A 97 8.07 -8.12 13.11
CA TRP A 97 7.33 -7.69 11.92
C TRP A 97 8.20 -6.79 11.06
N GLU A 98 8.68 -7.32 9.94
CA GLU A 98 9.56 -6.60 9.02
C GLU A 98 8.74 -5.77 8.03
N ASP A 99 9.18 -4.54 7.80
CA ASP A 99 8.59 -3.66 6.79
C ASP A 99 8.86 -4.16 5.36
N PRO A 100 7.87 -4.04 4.46
CA PRO A 100 8.08 -4.35 3.05
C PRO A 100 8.93 -3.28 2.37
N ASN A 101 9.81 -3.74 1.48
CA ASN A 101 10.60 -2.94 0.57
C ASN A 101 10.05 -3.10 -0.86
N PHE A 102 9.34 -2.07 -1.33
CA PHE A 102 8.80 -2.00 -2.68
C PHE A 102 9.84 -1.37 -3.62
N SER A 103 9.93 -1.88 -4.85
CA SER A 103 10.71 -1.20 -5.89
C SER A 103 10.01 0.08 -6.32
N VAL A 104 10.75 0.99 -6.97
CA VAL A 104 10.21 2.26 -7.46
C VAL A 104 9.05 2.02 -8.42
N GLU A 105 9.17 1.05 -9.32
CA GLU A 105 8.12 0.69 -10.29
C GLU A 105 6.85 0.17 -9.59
N ASN A 106 7.00 -0.55 -8.48
CA ASN A 106 5.85 -1.05 -7.73
C ASN A 106 5.20 0.02 -6.86
N ILE A 107 5.97 1.02 -6.39
CA ILE A 107 5.42 2.23 -5.75
C ILE A 107 4.63 3.03 -6.79
N ASP A 108 5.21 3.27 -7.97
CA ASP A 108 4.57 3.96 -9.09
C ASP A 108 3.21 3.35 -9.45
N VAL A 109 3.15 2.02 -9.63
CA VAL A 109 1.91 1.30 -9.90
C VAL A 109 0.90 1.41 -8.74
N LEU A 110 1.35 1.33 -7.49
CA LEU A 110 0.48 1.47 -6.33
C LEU A 110 -0.14 2.87 -6.25
N VAL A 111 0.67 3.91 -6.50
CA VAL A 111 0.24 5.31 -6.50
C VAL A 111 -0.69 5.58 -7.68
N GLU A 112 -0.43 5.03 -8.88
CA GLU A 112 -1.33 5.13 -10.04
C GLU A 112 -2.74 4.61 -9.69
N ARG A 113 -2.82 3.43 -9.05
CA ARG A 113 -4.11 2.86 -8.60
C ARG A 113 -4.77 3.71 -7.50
N LEU A 114 -3.98 4.27 -6.59
CA LEU A 114 -4.48 5.18 -5.54
C LEU A 114 -5.09 6.43 -6.16
N VAL A 115 -4.36 7.12 -7.04
CA VAL A 115 -4.80 8.35 -7.70
C VAL A 115 -6.10 8.11 -8.47
N LYS A 116 -6.19 6.97 -9.17
CA LYS A 116 -7.45 6.57 -9.81
C LYS A 116 -8.60 6.41 -8.81
N ASN A 117 -8.36 5.83 -7.63
CA ASN A 117 -9.38 5.72 -6.58
C ASN A 117 -9.76 7.09 -6.01
N ILE A 118 -8.80 8.00 -5.85
CA ILE A 118 -9.07 9.38 -5.42
C ILE A 118 -9.99 10.09 -6.43
N ARG A 119 -9.68 10.01 -7.73
CA ARG A 119 -10.53 10.56 -8.81
C ARG A 119 -11.96 10.04 -8.76
N VAL A 120 -12.13 8.74 -8.58
CA VAL A 120 -13.46 8.12 -8.50
C VAL A 120 -14.19 8.51 -7.21
N LYS A 121 -13.52 8.52 -6.06
CA LYS A 121 -14.18 8.67 -4.75
C LYS A 121 -14.35 10.13 -4.32
N CYS A 122 -13.33 10.95 -4.49
CA CYS A 122 -13.33 12.36 -4.10
C CYS A 122 -13.90 13.27 -5.19
N TYR A 123 -13.55 13.01 -6.45
CA TYR A 123 -13.93 13.87 -7.59
C TYR A 123 -15.12 13.33 -8.40
N ARG A 124 -15.62 12.14 -8.05
CA ARG A 124 -16.77 11.48 -8.72
C ARG A 124 -16.56 11.27 -10.22
N GLU A 125 -15.31 11.11 -10.64
CA GLU A 125 -14.98 10.84 -12.03
C GLU A 125 -15.31 9.39 -12.42
N ASN A 126 -15.81 9.20 -13.63
CA ASN A 126 -16.11 7.88 -14.17
C ASN A 126 -14.90 7.31 -14.90
N LEU A 127 -14.01 6.68 -14.14
CA LEU A 127 -12.86 5.95 -14.68
C LEU A 127 -13.20 4.46 -14.77
N GLY A 128 -12.93 3.84 -15.93
CA GLY A 128 -13.17 2.40 -16.13
C GLY A 128 -12.39 1.52 -15.14
N HIS A 129 -12.54 0.19 -15.22
CA HIS A 129 -12.05 -0.73 -14.18
C HIS A 129 -10.60 -1.23 -14.36
N SER A 130 -9.84 -0.74 -15.35
CA SER A 130 -8.49 -1.25 -15.66
C SER A 130 -7.40 -0.70 -14.71
N ASN A 131 -6.72 -1.56 -13.97
CA ASN A 131 -5.57 -1.18 -13.14
C ASN A 131 -4.30 -1.82 -13.69
N ARG A 132 -3.21 -1.06 -13.79
CA ARG A 132 -1.90 -1.60 -14.17
C ARG A 132 -1.44 -2.66 -13.16
N ALA A 133 -0.93 -3.79 -13.64
CA ALA A 133 -0.40 -4.86 -12.80
C ALA A 133 0.96 -4.48 -12.20
N SER A 134 1.25 -5.00 -11.00
CA SER A 134 2.55 -4.77 -10.35
C SER A 134 3.66 -5.54 -11.06
N VAL A 135 4.86 -4.97 -11.08
CA VAL A 135 6.04 -5.61 -11.65
C VAL A 135 6.55 -6.68 -10.69
N PHE A 136 6.84 -7.86 -11.24
CA PHE A 136 7.34 -9.00 -10.48
C PHE A 136 8.78 -9.31 -10.90
N ALA A 137 9.72 -9.08 -9.99
CA ALA A 137 11.15 -9.30 -10.22
C ALA A 137 11.77 -10.15 -9.09
N GLY A 138 11.41 -11.43 -9.04
CA GLY A 138 11.96 -12.35 -8.04
C GLY A 138 11.49 -13.80 -8.18
N ARG A 139 12.00 -14.68 -7.32
CA ARG A 139 11.44 -16.03 -7.13
C ARG A 139 10.62 -16.02 -5.85
N ILE A 140 9.33 -16.37 -5.95
CA ILE A 140 8.51 -16.69 -4.77
C ILE A 140 8.66 -18.18 -4.56
N ASN A 141 9.24 -18.56 -3.43
CA ASN A 141 9.44 -19.96 -3.10
C ASN A 141 8.42 -20.38 -2.04
N GLY A 142 7.56 -21.32 -2.40
CA GLY A 142 6.63 -21.97 -1.47
C GLY A 142 5.24 -21.34 -1.40
N PRO A 143 4.32 -21.99 -0.66
CA PRO A 143 2.95 -21.53 -0.46
C PRO A 143 2.90 -20.21 0.34
N HIS A 144 1.74 -19.55 0.30
CA HIS A 144 1.49 -18.39 1.14
C HIS A 144 1.53 -18.78 2.64
N GLU A 145 2.40 -18.15 3.41
CA GLU A 145 2.55 -18.45 4.85
C GLU A 145 1.68 -17.50 5.69
N THR A 146 0.41 -17.85 5.88
CA THR A 146 -0.60 -17.07 6.62
C THR A 146 -0.15 -16.68 8.03
N ALA A 147 0.54 -17.58 8.74
CA ALA A 147 1.03 -17.36 10.11
C ALA A 147 2.07 -16.22 10.20
N HIS A 148 2.81 -15.95 9.12
CA HIS A 148 3.86 -14.94 9.07
C HIS A 148 3.42 -13.65 8.36
N CYS A 149 2.13 -13.50 8.05
CA CYS A 149 1.60 -12.39 7.26
C CYS A 149 0.67 -11.50 8.09
N GLU A 150 1.03 -10.24 8.33
CA GLU A 150 0.22 -9.34 9.16
C GLU A 150 -1.19 -9.14 8.57
N ALA A 151 -1.29 -9.02 7.24
CA ALA A 151 -2.57 -8.87 6.56
C ALA A 151 -3.50 -10.08 6.76
N CYS A 152 -2.96 -11.29 6.91
CA CYS A 152 -3.77 -12.47 7.22
C CYS A 152 -4.30 -12.42 8.66
N HIS A 153 -3.46 -12.04 9.61
CA HIS A 153 -3.86 -11.87 11.02
C HIS A 153 -4.97 -10.81 11.17
N LYS A 154 -5.03 -9.85 10.24
CA LYS A 154 -6.04 -8.80 10.16
C LYS A 154 -7.25 -9.15 9.27
N GLY A 155 -7.27 -10.32 8.64
CA GLY A 155 -8.35 -10.71 7.73
C GLY A 155 -8.43 -9.90 6.42
N VAL A 156 -7.36 -9.17 6.07
CA VAL A 156 -7.28 -8.33 4.86
C VAL A 156 -6.76 -9.11 3.65
N CYS A 157 -5.99 -10.16 3.88
CA CYS A 157 -5.39 -10.95 2.80
C CYS A 157 -6.43 -11.85 2.12
N SER A 158 -6.70 -11.60 0.84
CA SER A 158 -7.60 -12.44 0.02
C SER A 158 -6.97 -13.77 -0.44
N GLN A 159 -5.79 -14.13 0.06
CA GLN A 159 -5.08 -15.38 -0.25
C GLN A 159 -5.02 -16.32 0.97
N ALA A 160 -5.93 -16.13 1.93
CA ALA A 160 -5.98 -16.91 3.18
C ALA A 160 -6.42 -18.37 3.00
N ASN A 161 -6.74 -18.81 1.76
CA ASN A 161 -7.12 -20.19 1.42
C ASN A 161 -6.24 -20.73 0.30
#